data_AF-A0A1G5VE74-F1
#
_entry.id   AF-A0A1G5VE74-F1
#
_cell.length_a   1.000
_cell.length_b   1.000
_cell.length_c   1.000
_cell.angle_alpha   90.00
_cell.angle_beta   90.00
_cell.angle_gamma   90.00
#
_symmetry.space_group_name_H-M   'P 1'
#
loop_
_entity.id
_entity.type
_entity.pdbx_description
1 polymer ?
#
loop_
_entity_poly.entity_id
_entity_poly.type
_entity_poly.pdbx_seq_one_letter_code
_entity_poly.pdbx_strand_id
1 'polypeptide(L)'
;FYTFSAFRIERKAISVIVSSVDEIFLRSLVSAFVMGESIYFNNCKLELDKVEFLEKIPLINGEASFITISPIFLSDCLVIDNLGDILEDILIKNFCEYFNLETCRFYCDFYSRHDHYGTYIEDKGLFKDYYYNIDIVMKGSPELIAFAYDVGLGNNNHHGFGMLDIY
;
A
#
# COMPACT_ATOMS: atom_id res chain seq x y z
N PHE A 1 17.92 -46.41 19.50
CA PHE A 1 18.14 -45.79 18.18
C PHE A 1 16.79 -45.66 17.51
N TYR A 2 16.29 -44.44 17.30
CA TYR A 2 15.07 -44.25 16.53
C TYR A 2 15.43 -44.33 15.04
N THR A 3 14.92 -45.34 14.35
CA THR A 3 14.96 -45.46 12.89
C THR A 3 13.68 -44.87 12.33
N PHE A 4 13.81 -43.80 11.53
CA PHE A 4 12.69 -43.18 10.82
C PHE A 4 12.81 -43.53 9.32
N SER A 5 11.69 -43.84 8.67
CA SER A 5 11.65 -44.24 7.25
C SER A 5 11.39 -43.07 6.28
N ALA A 6 10.80 -41.96 6.75
CA ALA A 6 10.68 -40.70 6.02
C ALA A 6 10.27 -39.56 6.95
N PHE A 7 10.58 -38.32 6.55
CA PHE A 7 10.01 -37.09 7.11
C PHE A 7 9.53 -36.18 5.98
N ARG A 8 8.47 -35.42 6.22
CA ARG A 8 7.99 -34.35 5.33
C ARG A 8 7.88 -33.09 6.16
N ILE A 9 8.51 -32.02 5.71
CA ILE A 9 8.41 -30.68 6.29
C ILE A 9 7.76 -29.80 5.24
N GLU A 10 6.65 -29.16 5.58
CA GLU A 10 6.00 -28.16 4.73
C GLU A 10 6.15 -26.79 5.40
N ARG A 11 6.82 -25.85 4.72
CA ARG A 11 6.88 -24.45 5.14
C ARG A 11 5.91 -23.66 4.26
N LYS A 12 4.88 -23.05 4.86
CA LYS A 12 4.08 -22.02 4.17
C LYS A 12 4.87 -20.72 4.22
N ALA A 13 5.30 -20.22 3.06
CA ALA A 13 5.95 -18.93 2.96
C ALA A 13 4.88 -17.82 2.95
N ILE A 14 5.15 -16.72 3.67
CA ILE A 14 4.35 -15.50 3.62
C ILE A 14 5.26 -14.44 3.00
N SER A 15 4.75 -13.72 2.00
CA SER A 15 5.42 -12.55 1.44
C SER A 15 4.79 -11.30 2.01
N VAL A 16 5.64 -10.40 2.52
CA VAL A 16 5.24 -9.07 2.96
C VAL A 16 5.99 -8.07 2.10
N ILE A 17 5.26 -7.14 1.49
CA ILE A 17 5.85 -6.07 0.69
C ILE A 17 5.76 -4.79 1.51
N VAL A 18 6.87 -4.07 1.62
CA VAL A 18 6.96 -2.78 2.29
C VAL A 18 7.51 -1.78 1.30
N SER A 19 6.77 -0.70 1.07
CA SER A 19 7.19 0.41 0.22
C SER A 19 7.26 1.70 1.05
N SER A 20 8.13 2.61 0.64
CA SER A 20 8.26 3.94 1.23
C SER A 20 9.10 4.84 0.33
N VAL A 21 8.77 6.13 0.32
CA VAL A 21 9.62 7.19 -0.25
C VAL A 21 10.89 7.43 0.58
N ASP A 22 10.93 6.98 1.84
CA ASP A 22 12.09 7.09 2.71
C ASP A 22 13.01 5.86 2.59
N GLU A 23 14.07 5.99 1.79
CA GLU A 23 15.07 4.93 1.60
C GLU A 23 15.85 4.61 2.89
N ILE A 24 16.02 5.56 3.81
CA ILE A 24 16.73 5.34 5.08
C ILE A 24 15.90 4.42 5.96
N PHE A 25 14.57 4.64 6.01
CA PHE A 25 13.64 3.76 6.69
C PHE A 25 13.72 2.32 6.15
N LEU A 26 13.61 2.14 4.82
CA LEU A 26 13.68 0.81 4.20
C LEU A 26 15.01 0.10 4.50
N ARG A 27 16.14 0.80 4.38
CA ARG A 27 17.47 0.26 4.70
C ARG A 27 17.59 -0.15 6.16
N SER A 28 17.05 0.65 7.06
CA SER A 28 17.07 0.37 8.50
C SER A 28 16.23 -0.87 8.82
N LEU A 29 15.05 -0.99 8.22
CA LEU A 29 14.18 -2.15 8.37
C LEU A 29 14.86 -3.45 7.88
N VAL A 30 15.44 -3.42 6.67
CA VAL A 30 16.18 -4.57 6.13
C VAL A 30 17.39 -4.92 7.00
N SER A 31 18.12 -3.92 7.47
CA SER A 31 19.30 -4.12 8.33
C SER A 31 18.93 -4.80 9.65
N ALA A 32 17.78 -4.46 10.24
CA ALA A 32 17.29 -5.11 11.46
C ALA A 32 17.13 -6.63 11.25
N PHE A 33 16.55 -7.07 10.12
CA PHE A 33 16.42 -8.49 9.84
C PHE A 33 17.77 -9.19 9.62
N VAL A 34 18.71 -8.53 8.93
CA VAL A 34 20.07 -9.05 8.74
C VAL A 34 20.80 -9.22 10.09
N MET A 35 20.52 -8.34 11.05
CA MET A 35 21.06 -8.41 12.41
C MET A 35 20.38 -9.49 13.29
N GLY A 36 19.40 -10.21 12.75
CA GLY A 36 18.74 -11.33 13.44
C GLY A 36 17.50 -10.93 14.24
N GLU A 37 17.00 -9.70 14.08
CA GLU A 37 15.71 -9.31 14.65
C GLU A 37 14.59 -10.19 14.09
N SER A 38 13.65 -10.56 14.96
CA SER A 38 12.61 -11.53 14.65
C SER A 38 11.24 -10.88 14.64
N ILE A 39 10.42 -11.18 13.62
CA ILE A 39 9.02 -10.74 13.57
C ILE A 39 8.16 -11.80 14.25
N TYR A 40 7.18 -11.34 15.02
CA TYR A 40 6.13 -12.19 15.57
C TYR A 40 4.79 -11.82 14.92
N PHE A 41 4.10 -12.82 14.38
CA PHE A 41 2.74 -12.67 13.86
C PHE A 41 1.83 -13.67 14.56
N ASN A 42 0.80 -13.20 15.28
CA ASN A 42 -0.09 -14.04 16.10
C ASN A 42 0.67 -15.05 17.00
N ASN A 43 1.72 -14.59 17.69
CA ASN A 43 2.64 -15.38 18.52
C ASN A 43 3.48 -16.43 17.77
N CYS A 44 3.44 -16.46 16.44
CA CYS A 44 4.34 -17.26 15.62
C CYS A 44 5.57 -16.43 15.26
N LYS A 45 6.75 -16.94 15.60
CA LYS A 45 8.02 -16.37 15.13
C LYS A 45 8.15 -16.62 13.63
N LEU A 46 8.28 -15.56 12.85
CA LEU A 46 8.59 -15.64 11.43
C LEU A 46 10.11 -15.64 11.25
N GLU A 47 10.62 -16.56 10.43
CA GLU A 47 12.00 -16.58 9.98
C GLU A 47 12.08 -15.85 8.64
N LEU A 48 12.96 -14.86 8.53
CA LEU A 48 13.23 -14.24 7.23
C LEU A 48 13.95 -15.25 6.32
N ASP A 49 13.34 -15.56 5.18
CA ASP A 49 13.92 -16.44 4.17
C ASP A 49 14.77 -15.65 3.17
N LYS A 50 14.17 -14.64 2.53
CA LYS A 50 14.83 -13.77 1.54
C LYS A 50 14.28 -12.35 1.57
N VAL A 51 15.09 -11.40 1.10
CA VAL A 51 14.68 -10.02 0.82
C VAL A 51 14.94 -9.76 -0.66
N GLU A 52 13.93 -9.27 -1.38
CA GLU A 52 14.01 -8.91 -2.79
C GLU A 52 13.75 -7.41 -2.93
N PHE A 53 14.58 -6.71 -3.71
CA PHE A 53 14.38 -5.31 -4.02
C PHE A 53 13.60 -5.22 -5.33
N LEU A 54 12.43 -4.60 -5.27
CA LEU A 54 11.56 -4.41 -6.44
C LEU A 54 11.97 -3.14 -7.20
N GLU A 55 11.75 -3.14 -8.51
CA GLU A 55 12.03 -1.98 -9.37
C GLU A 55 11.00 -0.87 -9.13
N LYS A 56 11.42 0.39 -9.35
CA LYS A 56 10.50 1.53 -9.36
C LYS A 56 9.61 1.47 -10.61
N ILE A 57 8.41 2.04 -10.53
CA ILE A 57 7.45 2.02 -11.63
C ILE A 57 8.02 2.69 -12.89
N PRO A 58 7.88 2.07 -14.07
CA PRO A 58 8.02 2.77 -15.34
C PRO A 58 6.77 3.64 -15.60
N LEU A 59 6.90 4.97 -15.47
CA LEU A 59 5.84 5.90 -15.87
C LEU A 59 5.86 6.11 -17.37
N ILE A 60 4.76 5.76 -18.06
CA ILE A 60 4.62 5.96 -19.51
C ILE A 60 3.67 7.13 -19.73
N ASN A 61 4.16 8.25 -20.24
CA ASN A 61 3.37 9.44 -20.59
C ASN A 61 2.51 10.03 -19.44
N GLY A 62 2.94 9.88 -18.18
CA GLY A 62 2.17 10.36 -17.03
C GLY A 62 0.90 9.56 -16.74
N GLU A 63 0.86 8.31 -17.21
CA GLU A 63 -0.24 7.38 -16.97
C GLU A 63 0.31 6.03 -16.48
N ALA A 64 -0.38 5.43 -15.52
CA ALA A 64 -0.07 4.10 -15.02
C ALA A 64 -1.33 3.39 -14.55
N SER A 65 -1.34 2.06 -14.64
CA SER A 65 -2.45 1.23 -14.18
C SER A 65 -1.99 0.35 -13.04
N PHE A 66 -2.79 0.32 -11.98
CA PHE A 66 -2.48 -0.36 -10.75
C PHE A 66 -3.62 -1.27 -10.30
N ILE A 67 -3.26 -2.26 -9.52
CA ILE A 67 -4.17 -3.05 -8.69
C ILE A 67 -3.82 -2.82 -7.22
N THR A 68 -4.83 -2.74 -6.36
CA THR A 68 -4.62 -2.70 -4.91
C THR A 68 -4.17 -4.06 -4.40
N ILE A 69 -2.99 -4.13 -3.76
CA ILE A 69 -2.51 -5.32 -3.03
C ILE A 69 -2.87 -5.29 -1.55
N SER A 70 -3.18 -4.10 -1.02
CA SER A 70 -3.92 -3.95 0.23
C SER A 70 -5.07 -2.96 0.04
N PRO A 71 -6.19 -3.13 0.76
CA PRO A 71 -7.39 -2.33 0.52
C PRO A 71 -7.11 -0.85 0.80
N ILE A 72 -7.61 0.03 -0.05
CA ILE A 72 -7.62 1.46 0.20
C ILE A 72 -8.60 1.72 1.33
N PHE A 73 -8.13 2.33 2.40
CA PHE A 73 -8.94 2.69 3.55
C PHE A 73 -9.30 4.17 3.49
N LEU A 74 -10.58 4.49 3.65
CA LEU A 74 -11.06 5.85 3.82
C LEU A 74 -11.81 5.94 5.14
N SER A 75 -11.27 6.77 6.05
CA SER A 75 -11.88 7.02 7.36
C SER A 75 -12.82 8.20 7.33
N ASP A 76 -13.82 8.17 8.21
CA ASP A 76 -14.63 9.33 8.56
C ASP A 76 -15.27 10.05 7.35
N CYS A 77 -15.79 9.26 6.41
CA CYS A 77 -16.48 9.76 5.21
C CYS A 77 -18.00 9.83 5.45
N LEU A 78 -18.64 10.96 5.11
CA LEU A 78 -20.10 11.12 5.22
C LEU A 78 -20.84 10.31 4.14
N VAL A 79 -20.52 10.56 2.87
CA VAL A 79 -20.97 9.85 1.67
C VAL A 79 -19.86 9.98 0.62
N ILE A 80 -19.54 8.88 -0.07
CA ILE A 80 -18.56 8.88 -1.15
C ILE A 80 -19.32 9.05 -2.47
N ASP A 81 -19.44 10.28 -2.94
CA ASP A 81 -20.05 10.61 -4.23
C ASP A 81 -19.03 10.50 -5.37
N ASN A 82 -17.77 10.89 -5.12
CA ASN A 82 -16.66 10.76 -6.06
C ASN A 82 -15.39 10.25 -5.35
N LEU A 83 -15.10 8.96 -5.51
CA LEU A 83 -13.92 8.34 -4.92
C LEU A 83 -12.62 8.94 -5.47
N GLY A 84 -12.58 9.30 -6.75
CA GLY A 84 -11.38 9.85 -7.39
C GLY A 84 -10.94 11.17 -6.74
N ASP A 85 -11.85 12.13 -6.64
CA ASP A 85 -11.57 13.44 -6.03
C ASP A 85 -11.09 13.30 -4.58
N ILE A 86 -11.71 12.41 -3.80
CA ILE A 86 -11.30 12.15 -2.40
C ILE A 86 -9.89 11.59 -2.34
N LEU A 87 -9.55 10.63 -3.20
CA LEU A 87 -8.21 10.06 -3.25
C LEU A 87 -7.17 11.09 -3.71
N GLU A 88 -7.52 11.95 -4.66
CA GLU A 88 -6.67 13.03 -5.13
C GLU A 88 -6.36 14.03 -4.01
N ASP A 89 -7.39 14.50 -3.31
CA ASP A 89 -7.26 15.45 -2.19
C ASP A 89 -6.35 14.89 -1.08
N ILE A 90 -6.57 13.62 -0.71
CA ILE A 90 -5.73 12.95 0.30
C ILE A 90 -4.29 12.81 -0.19
N LEU A 91 -4.09 12.39 -1.43
CA LEU A 91 -2.77 12.17 -2.01
C LEU A 91 -1.98 13.48 -2.12
N ILE A 92 -2.60 14.55 -2.61
CA ILE A 92 -2.00 15.88 -2.70
C ILE A 92 -1.65 16.38 -1.30
N LYS A 93 -2.56 16.26 -0.32
CA LYS A 93 -2.29 16.63 1.07
C LYS A 93 -1.07 15.90 1.61
N ASN A 94 -1.03 14.57 1.49
CA ASN A 94 0.09 13.74 1.97
C ASN A 94 1.41 14.12 1.27
N PHE A 95 1.37 14.40 -0.03
CA PHE A 95 2.53 14.84 -0.81
C PHE A 95 3.06 16.18 -0.29
N CYS A 96 2.18 17.19 -0.16
CA CYS A 96 2.59 18.50 0.30
C CYS A 96 3.12 18.44 1.75
N GLU A 97 2.49 17.64 2.64
CA GLU A 97 2.97 17.43 4.01
C GLU A 97 4.37 16.79 4.04
N TYR A 98 4.61 15.74 3.25
CA TYR A 98 5.91 15.05 3.21
C TYR A 98 7.04 15.99 2.73
N PHE A 99 6.78 16.79 1.71
CA PHE A 99 7.76 17.71 1.14
C PHE A 99 7.77 19.12 1.76
N ASN A 100 6.97 19.37 2.80
CA ASN A 100 6.79 20.68 3.44
C ASN A 100 6.42 21.80 2.43
N LEU A 101 5.44 21.53 1.56
CA LEU A 101 4.93 22.46 0.56
C LEU A 101 3.62 23.10 1.04
N GLU A 102 3.45 24.41 0.82
CA GLU A 102 2.21 25.12 1.17
C GLU A 102 1.07 24.84 0.17
N THR A 103 1.41 24.70 -1.11
CA THR A 103 0.48 24.38 -2.19
C THR A 103 1.19 23.55 -3.24
N CYS A 104 0.42 22.71 -3.92
CA CYS A 104 0.90 21.85 -4.99
C CYS A 104 0.02 22.08 -6.23
N ARG A 105 0.62 22.10 -7.43
CA ARG A 105 -0.10 22.17 -8.73
C ARG A 105 -0.23 20.79 -9.39
N PHE A 106 0.01 19.75 -8.62
CA PHE A 106 -0.08 18.37 -9.09
C PHE A 106 -1.54 17.96 -9.16
N TYR A 107 -1.83 17.05 -10.07
CA TYR A 107 -3.14 16.43 -10.21
C TYR A 107 -2.97 14.96 -10.56
N CYS A 108 -3.97 14.16 -10.22
CA CYS A 108 -4.05 12.75 -10.52
C CYS A 108 -5.52 12.36 -10.70
N ASP A 109 -5.92 12.14 -11.95
CA ASP A 109 -7.24 11.60 -12.26
C ASP A 109 -7.24 10.09 -12.01
N PHE A 110 -8.33 9.61 -11.40
CA PHE A 110 -8.53 8.20 -11.11
C PHE A 110 -9.68 7.62 -11.93
N TYR A 111 -9.40 6.53 -12.65
CA TYR A 111 -10.41 5.78 -13.40
C TYR A 111 -10.42 4.33 -12.93
N SER A 112 -11.59 3.77 -12.64
CA SER A 112 -11.70 2.35 -12.34
C SER A 112 -11.88 1.53 -13.60
N ARG A 113 -11.20 0.38 -13.67
CA ARG A 113 -11.41 -0.58 -14.78
C ARG A 113 -12.65 -1.44 -14.58
N HIS A 114 -13.12 -1.58 -13.34
CA HIS A 114 -14.21 -2.46 -12.93
C HIS A 114 -15.10 -1.79 -11.86
N ASP A 115 -16.33 -2.29 -11.71
CA ASP A 115 -17.25 -1.85 -10.65
C ASP A 115 -16.59 -2.00 -9.27
N HIS A 116 -16.71 -0.95 -8.44
CA HIS A 116 -16.09 -0.89 -7.13
C HIS A 116 -16.84 -1.74 -6.11
N TYR A 117 -16.17 -2.71 -5.50
CA TYR A 117 -16.68 -3.42 -4.32
C TYR A 117 -16.12 -2.80 -3.05
N GLY A 118 -16.69 -1.67 -2.64
CA GLY A 118 -16.44 -1.11 -1.32
C GLY A 118 -17.11 -1.95 -0.24
N THR A 119 -16.35 -2.48 0.73
CA THR A 119 -16.94 -3.11 1.91
C THR A 119 -17.08 -2.06 3.01
N TYR A 120 -18.32 -1.82 3.43
CA TYR A 120 -18.64 -1.01 4.60
C TYR A 120 -18.47 -1.87 5.87
N ILE A 121 -17.76 -1.36 6.87
CA ILE A 121 -17.43 -2.16 8.06
C ILE A 121 -17.97 -1.56 9.36
N GLU A 122 -17.98 -0.23 9.52
CA GLU A 122 -18.32 0.37 10.82
C GLU A 122 -19.16 1.65 10.70
N ASP A 123 -20.23 1.72 11.49
CA ASP A 123 -21.06 2.91 11.66
C ASP A 123 -20.55 3.73 12.83
N LYS A 124 -19.93 4.89 12.56
CA LYS A 124 -19.61 5.89 13.59
C LYS A 124 -20.70 6.98 13.67
N GLY A 125 -21.91 6.70 13.19
CA GLY A 125 -23.03 7.62 13.17
C GLY A 125 -23.20 8.29 11.79
N LEU A 126 -22.83 9.57 11.67
CA LEU A 126 -22.85 10.26 10.38
C LEU A 126 -21.66 9.86 9.49
N PHE A 127 -20.57 9.44 10.12
CA PHE A 127 -19.31 9.11 9.46
C PHE A 127 -19.14 7.60 9.32
N LYS A 128 -18.55 7.20 8.20
CA LYS A 128 -18.40 5.81 7.80
C LYS A 128 -16.98 5.54 7.33
N ASP A 129 -16.51 4.34 7.65
CA ASP A 129 -15.24 3.81 7.19
C ASP A 129 -15.47 2.88 5.99
N TYR A 130 -14.66 3.05 4.94
CA TYR A 130 -14.76 2.31 3.70
C TYR A 130 -13.44 1.63 3.33
N TYR A 131 -13.55 0.44 2.75
CA TYR A 131 -12.43 -0.35 2.25
C TYR A 131 -12.67 -0.72 0.79
N TYR A 132 -11.73 -0.37 -0.08
CA TYR A 132 -11.82 -0.60 -1.52
C TYR A 132 -10.68 -1.48 -2.01
N ASN A 133 -11.00 -2.58 -2.69
CA ASN A 133 -10.08 -3.31 -3.55
C ASN A 133 -10.45 -3.00 -4.99
N ILE A 134 -9.57 -2.32 -5.73
CA ILE A 134 -9.90 -1.74 -7.03
C ILE A 134 -8.71 -1.81 -7.99
N ASP A 135 -9.05 -1.96 -9.28
CA ASP A 135 -8.13 -1.73 -10.38
C ASP A 135 -8.27 -0.28 -10.82
N ILE A 136 -7.19 0.48 -10.74
CA ILE A 136 -7.20 1.94 -10.90
C ILE A 136 -6.19 2.39 -11.95
N VAL A 137 -6.62 3.26 -12.85
CA VAL A 137 -5.76 3.98 -13.78
C VAL A 137 -5.56 5.37 -13.23
N MET A 138 -4.30 5.76 -13.07
CA MET A 138 -3.90 7.10 -12.67
C MET A 138 -3.35 7.83 -13.87
N LYS A 139 -3.77 9.09 -14.03
CA LYS A 139 -3.25 9.98 -15.06
C LYS A 139 -2.99 11.36 -14.51
N GLY A 140 -1.80 11.89 -14.73
CA GLY A 140 -1.45 13.23 -14.29
C GLY A 140 0.03 13.40 -14.03
N SER A 141 0.35 14.05 -12.91
CA SER A 141 1.73 14.41 -12.56
C SER A 141 2.56 13.17 -12.23
N PRO A 142 3.65 12.89 -12.99
CA PRO A 142 4.50 11.72 -12.77
C PRO A 142 4.98 11.57 -11.32
N GLU A 143 5.34 12.67 -10.68
CA GLU A 143 5.85 12.71 -9.32
C GLU A 143 4.78 12.31 -8.29
N LEU A 144 3.54 12.72 -8.52
CA LEU A 144 2.41 12.40 -7.64
C LEU A 144 1.99 10.93 -7.79
N ILE A 145 2.04 10.39 -9.01
CA ILE A 145 1.77 8.97 -9.28
C ILE A 145 2.85 8.09 -8.65
N ALA A 146 4.14 8.46 -8.81
CA ALA A 146 5.24 7.75 -8.16
C ALA A 146 5.10 7.77 -6.64
N PHE A 147 4.75 8.92 -6.07
CA PHE A 147 4.49 9.05 -4.64
C PHE A 147 3.36 8.14 -4.18
N ALA A 148 2.23 8.11 -4.90
CA ALA A 148 1.08 7.24 -4.58
C ALA A 148 1.45 5.76 -4.52
N TYR A 149 2.34 5.30 -5.39
CA TYR A 149 2.82 3.93 -5.39
C TYR A 149 3.74 3.61 -4.21
N ASP A 150 4.61 4.55 -3.87
CA ASP A 150 5.57 4.36 -2.77
C ASP A 150 4.88 4.45 -1.39
N VAL A 151 3.84 5.28 -1.24
CA VAL A 151 3.17 5.50 0.06
C VAL A 151 1.79 4.87 0.17
N GLY A 152 1.17 4.47 -0.93
CA GLY A 152 -0.22 4.00 -0.99
C GLY A 152 -1.26 5.11 -1.10
N LEU A 153 -2.51 4.70 -1.34
CA LEU A 153 -3.68 5.59 -1.45
C LEU A 153 -4.56 5.59 -0.19
N GLY A 154 -5.31 6.67 0.01
CA GLY A 154 -6.25 6.80 1.13
C GLY A 154 -5.59 7.10 2.46
N ASN A 155 -6.21 6.67 3.56
CA ASN A 155 -5.78 6.93 4.92
C ASN A 155 -5.05 5.72 5.53
N ASN A 156 -4.29 5.97 6.60
CA ASN A 156 -3.63 4.94 7.42
C ASN A 156 -2.69 3.99 6.66
N ASN A 157 -1.96 4.47 5.66
CA ASN A 157 -1.04 3.60 4.89
C ASN A 157 0.03 2.92 5.75
N HIS A 158 0.50 3.59 6.81
CA HIS A 158 1.44 3.03 7.78
C HIS A 158 0.88 1.82 8.57
N HIS A 159 -0.43 1.58 8.55
CA HIS A 159 -1.07 0.38 9.10
C HIS A 159 -1.29 -0.73 8.05
N GLY A 160 -0.74 -0.57 6.84
CA GLY A 160 -0.79 -1.58 5.77
C GLY A 160 -1.94 -1.43 4.78
N PHE A 161 -2.50 -0.23 4.63
CA PHE A 161 -3.61 0.05 3.70
C PHE A 161 -3.17 0.78 2.43
N GLY A 162 -3.93 0.57 1.35
CA GLY A 162 -3.83 1.32 0.10
C GLY A 162 -2.60 1.05 -0.76
N MET A 163 -1.87 -0.03 -0.51
CA MET A 163 -0.69 -0.36 -1.29
C MET A 163 -1.08 -0.82 -2.69
N LEU A 164 -0.29 -0.40 -3.68
CA LEU A 164 -0.52 -0.62 -5.10
C LEU A 164 0.55 -1.52 -5.70
N ASP A 165 0.18 -2.26 -6.75
CA ASP A 165 1.10 -2.98 -7.62
C ASP A 165 0.74 -2.70 -9.09
N ILE A 166 1.70 -2.86 -9.99
CA ILE A 166 1.50 -2.67 -11.42
C ILE A 166 0.86 -3.94 -12.00
N TYR A 167 -0.04 -3.76 -12.98
CA TYR A 167 -0.63 -4.87 -13.73
C TYR A 167 0.35 -5.55 -14.69
#